data_AF-A0A662JUX2-F1
#
_entry.id   AF-A0A662JUX2-F1
#
_cell.length_a   1.000
_cell.length_b   1.000
_cell.length_c   1.000
_cell.angle_alpha   90.00
_cell.angle_beta   90.00
_cell.angle_gamma   90.00
#
_symmetry.space_group_name_H-M   'P 1'
#
loop_
_entity.id
_entity.type
_entity.pdbx_description
1 polymer ?
#
loop_
_entity_poly.entity_id
_entity_poly.type
_entity_poly.pdbx_seq_one_letter_code
_entity_poly.pdbx_strand_id
1 'polypeptide(L)'
;YDSSETPPANYPDHVSVEDTHYFYEPISGQKMDFDYYKITQDGYVIYGVCQKGVLLGEGVSHTIIKLKPNSTEFESKNADQFASFAMSYAVDGPLQYTGTPRAETVSKNILVDGNLMVRVRIESVSPENDMKTNGVYTYYYSPSPSVKRIVAHVNHEILKDIKVKGDEERDGTYAGLSTFKSRSATIDDMNVGNILPYLHIYGEDDSIKEYTIPTNPESHQPEWILSTADDIDLGSKAWLCIDDPSTGKTHALVFQSNTGLLEGEEDGIQVKASVKQVVKLPGLEADTGTSMQPRTPMKKMGNMILLSQKEQMFPLALSLQPLKTKVIKPLTKNLRCFRV
;
A
#
# COMPACT_ATOMS: atom_id res chain seq x y z
N TYR A 1 24.92 -28.61 23.90
CA TYR A 1 23.82 -28.07 24.71
C TYR A 1 24.00 -28.59 26.10
N ASP A 2 24.30 -27.70 27.03
CA ASP A 2 24.24 -27.97 28.46
C ASP A 2 22.77 -28.15 28.86
N SER A 3 22.51 -29.03 29.83
CA SER A 3 21.16 -29.38 30.29
C SER A 3 20.60 -28.36 31.30
N SER A 4 21.21 -27.18 31.40
CA SER A 4 20.77 -26.10 32.29
C SER A 4 19.88 -25.11 31.56
N GLU A 5 18.74 -24.81 32.17
CA GLU A 5 17.85 -23.74 31.72
C GLU A 5 18.59 -22.39 31.77
N THR A 6 18.76 -21.75 30.62
CA THR A 6 19.33 -20.40 30.56
C THR A 6 18.28 -19.36 30.95
N PRO A 7 18.65 -18.32 31.73
CA PRO A 7 17.72 -17.25 32.06
C PRO A 7 17.18 -16.58 30.80
N PRO A 8 15.92 -16.11 30.82
CA PRO A 8 15.32 -15.46 29.66
C PRO A 8 16.12 -14.23 29.26
N ALA A 9 16.31 -14.06 27.96
CA ALA A 9 16.99 -12.90 27.43
C ALA A 9 16.15 -11.63 27.67
N ASN A 10 16.72 -10.66 28.39
CA ASN A 10 16.07 -9.39 28.73
C ASN A 10 16.20 -8.39 27.57
N TYR A 11 15.64 -8.73 26.40
CA TYR A 11 15.62 -7.82 25.26
C TYR A 11 14.63 -6.67 25.52
N PRO A 12 15.02 -5.41 25.27
CA PRO A 12 14.08 -4.31 25.33
C PRO A 12 12.91 -4.55 24.38
N ASP A 13 11.71 -4.24 24.86
CA ASP A 13 10.52 -4.26 24.02
C ASP A 13 10.45 -2.97 23.20
N HIS A 14 10.61 -3.12 21.89
CA HIS A 14 10.66 -1.99 20.95
C HIS A 14 9.36 -1.82 20.17
N VAL A 15 8.54 -2.87 20.03
CA VAL A 15 7.34 -2.84 19.20
C VAL A 15 6.17 -3.50 19.91
N SER A 16 5.00 -2.89 19.80
CA SER A 16 3.77 -3.43 20.38
C SER A 16 2.61 -3.26 19.42
N VAL A 17 1.59 -4.10 19.62
CA VAL A 17 0.34 -4.01 18.87
C VAL A 17 -0.86 -3.98 19.82
N GLU A 18 -1.80 -3.08 19.55
CA GLU A 18 -3.04 -2.93 20.31
C GLU A 18 -4.24 -3.06 19.36
N ASP A 19 -5.26 -3.80 19.78
CA ASP A 19 -6.56 -3.84 19.10
C ASP A 19 -7.44 -2.71 19.65
N THR A 20 -7.79 -1.75 18.80
CA THR A 20 -8.42 -0.51 19.25
C THR A 20 -9.36 0.05 18.18
N HIS A 21 -10.02 1.16 18.52
CA HIS A 21 -11.07 1.78 17.72
C HIS A 21 -10.81 3.27 17.55
N TYR A 22 -11.08 3.81 16.36
CA TYR A 22 -10.99 5.23 16.07
C TYR A 22 -12.36 5.76 15.64
N PHE A 23 -12.81 6.81 16.31
CA PHE A 23 -14.02 7.55 15.96
C PHE A 23 -13.72 9.05 15.89
N TYR A 24 -14.06 9.67 14.77
CA TYR A 24 -13.98 11.11 14.57
C TYR A 24 -15.01 11.56 13.52
N GLU A 25 -15.89 12.49 13.88
CA GLU A 25 -16.91 13.05 12.98
C GLU A 25 -16.91 14.59 13.10
N PRO A 26 -16.00 15.28 12.40
CA PRO A 26 -15.87 16.74 12.47
C PRO A 26 -17.04 17.45 11.79
N ILE A 27 -17.64 16.81 10.78
CA ILE A 27 -18.80 17.29 10.03
C ILE A 27 -19.81 16.16 10.00
N SER A 28 -21.07 16.46 10.31
CA SER A 28 -22.12 15.44 10.33
C SER A 28 -22.23 14.72 8.98
N GLY A 29 -22.21 13.39 9.03
CA GLY A 29 -22.20 12.51 7.86
C GLY A 29 -20.81 12.24 7.27
N GLN A 30 -19.77 12.96 7.71
CA GLN A 30 -18.37 12.76 7.33
C GLN A 30 -17.60 12.17 8.49
N LYS A 31 -17.79 10.87 8.74
CA LYS A 31 -17.16 10.17 9.85
C LYS A 31 -15.98 9.30 9.43
N MET A 32 -15.05 9.17 10.37
CA MET A 32 -14.01 8.17 10.41
C MET A 32 -14.34 7.27 11.60
N ASP A 33 -14.71 6.03 11.34
CA ASP A 33 -15.28 5.12 12.32
C ASP A 33 -14.85 3.70 11.95
N PHE A 34 -13.77 3.23 12.57
CA PHE A 34 -13.17 1.94 12.22
C PHE A 34 -12.39 1.29 13.36
N ASP A 35 -12.38 -0.04 13.34
CA ASP A 35 -11.55 -0.87 14.20
C ASP A 35 -10.20 -1.10 13.51
N TYR A 36 -9.10 -1.08 14.26
CA TYR A 36 -7.76 -1.26 13.70
C TYR A 36 -6.76 -1.83 14.72
N TYR A 37 -5.71 -2.45 14.19
CA TYR A 37 -4.52 -2.75 14.97
C TYR A 37 -3.57 -1.55 14.95
N LYS A 38 -3.32 -0.95 16.12
CA LYS A 38 -2.34 0.11 16.33
C LYS A 38 -0.96 -0.50 16.55
N ILE A 39 -0.03 -0.26 15.64
CA ILE A 39 1.36 -0.72 15.75
C ILE A 39 2.22 0.45 16.22
N THR A 40 2.87 0.25 17.37
CA THR A 40 3.74 1.26 18.01
C THR A 40 5.19 0.78 17.97
N GLN A 41 6.13 1.68 17.76
CA GLN A 41 7.56 1.45 17.96
C GLN A 41 8.14 2.55 18.85
N ASP A 42 8.81 2.18 19.95
CA ASP A 42 9.50 3.10 20.86
C ASP A 42 8.62 4.30 21.30
N GLY A 43 7.33 4.05 21.54
CA GLY A 43 6.36 5.08 21.93
C GLY A 43 5.73 5.88 20.77
N TYR A 44 6.12 5.62 19.52
CA TYR A 44 5.53 6.26 18.33
C TYR A 44 4.61 5.30 17.58
N VAL A 45 3.43 5.76 17.21
CA VAL A 45 2.49 5.02 16.37
C VAL A 45 2.98 5.07 14.93
N ILE A 46 3.29 3.90 14.36
CA ILE A 46 3.84 3.77 13.02
C ILE A 46 2.75 3.48 12.00
N TYR A 47 1.87 2.52 12.32
CA TYR A 47 0.81 2.05 11.44
C TYR A 47 -0.49 1.82 12.20
N GLY A 48 -1.61 2.08 11.53
CA GLY A 48 -2.90 1.45 11.83
C GLY A 48 -3.25 0.44 10.74
N VAL A 49 -3.55 -0.80 11.09
CA VAL A 49 -4.03 -1.82 10.15
C VAL A 49 -5.54 -1.99 10.36
N CYS A 50 -6.33 -1.41 9.47
CA CYS A 50 -7.78 -1.35 9.56
C CYS A 50 -8.42 -2.73 9.35
N GLN A 51 -9.28 -3.08 10.29
CA GLN A 51 -9.99 -4.36 10.33
C GLN A 51 -11.31 -4.25 9.60
N LYS A 52 -12.14 -3.27 9.97
CA LYS A 52 -13.43 -2.94 9.37
C LYS A 52 -13.84 -1.52 9.73
N GLY A 53 -14.82 -0.98 9.01
CA GLY A 53 -15.38 0.34 9.26
C GLY A 53 -15.29 1.23 8.04
N VAL A 54 -15.40 2.54 8.29
CA VAL A 54 -15.57 3.56 7.25
C VAL A 54 -14.63 4.74 7.49
N LEU A 55 -14.02 5.25 6.42
CA LEU A 55 -13.29 6.51 6.38
C LEU A 55 -13.91 7.38 5.30
N LEU A 56 -14.62 8.44 5.71
CA LEU A 56 -15.27 9.41 4.81
C LEU A 56 -16.18 8.74 3.75
N GLY A 57 -16.95 7.74 4.17
CA GLY A 57 -17.87 6.98 3.29
C GLY A 57 -17.25 5.79 2.55
N GLU A 58 -15.91 5.66 2.60
CA GLU A 58 -15.17 4.56 1.98
C GLU A 58 -14.91 3.42 2.98
N GLY A 59 -15.04 2.17 2.53
CA GLY A 59 -14.72 1.00 3.36
C GLY A 59 -13.21 0.85 3.53
N VAL A 60 -12.75 0.52 4.75
CA VAL A 60 -11.31 0.49 5.07
C VAL A 60 -10.76 -0.87 5.50
N SER A 61 -11.52 -1.96 5.37
CA SER A 61 -10.96 -3.28 5.70
C SER A 61 -9.71 -3.57 4.87
N HIS A 62 -8.67 -4.11 5.52
CA HIS A 62 -7.35 -4.38 4.93
C HIS A 62 -6.56 -3.14 4.46
N THR A 63 -6.94 -1.94 4.90
CA THR A 63 -6.18 -0.71 4.67
C THR A 63 -5.14 -0.50 5.78
N ILE A 64 -3.90 -0.24 5.38
CA ILE A 64 -2.83 0.22 6.25
C ILE A 64 -2.76 1.74 6.16
N ILE A 65 -2.86 2.39 7.31
CA ILE A 65 -2.67 3.82 7.50
C ILE A 65 -1.27 4.01 8.07
N LYS A 66 -0.36 4.62 7.31
CA LYS A 66 0.96 5.05 7.80
C LYS A 66 0.83 6.42 8.44
N LEU A 67 1.42 6.59 9.61
CA LEU A 67 1.47 7.87 10.30
C LEU A 67 2.77 8.61 10.02
N LYS A 68 2.73 9.92 10.22
CA LYS A 68 3.90 10.81 10.12
C LYS A 68 4.96 10.40 11.15
N PRO A 69 6.25 10.70 10.89
CA PRO A 69 7.29 10.51 11.88
C PRO A 69 6.96 11.21 13.20
N ASN A 70 7.30 10.57 14.31
CA ASN A 70 7.11 11.08 15.67
C ASN A 70 5.64 11.20 16.15
N SER A 71 4.67 10.64 15.43
CA SER A 71 3.29 10.58 15.92
C SER A 71 3.20 9.68 17.16
N THR A 72 2.75 10.22 18.28
CA THR A 72 2.58 9.48 19.56
C THR A 72 1.18 8.89 19.72
N GLU A 73 0.26 9.29 18.86
CA GLU A 73 -1.14 8.89 18.89
C GLU A 73 -1.69 8.73 17.49
N PHE A 74 -2.73 7.90 17.39
CA PHE A 74 -3.47 7.73 16.15
C PHE A 74 -4.53 8.82 16.03
N GLU A 75 -4.28 9.77 15.15
CA GLU A 75 -5.23 10.81 14.78
C GLU A 75 -5.19 11.03 13.28
N SER A 76 -6.33 11.45 12.70
CA SER A 76 -6.42 11.75 11.27
C SER A 76 -5.36 12.77 10.81
N LYS A 77 -5.01 13.74 11.67
CA LYS A 77 -3.97 14.73 11.37
C LYS A 77 -2.56 14.16 11.26
N ASN A 78 -2.35 12.99 11.86
CA ASN A 78 -1.10 12.25 11.84
C ASN A 78 -1.02 11.27 10.66
N ALA A 79 -2.11 11.02 9.94
CA ALA A 79 -2.07 10.15 8.76
C ALA A 79 -1.21 10.77 7.65
N ASP A 80 -0.45 9.91 6.96
CA ASP A 80 0.53 10.30 5.94
C ASP A 80 0.26 9.63 4.59
N GLN A 81 -0.11 8.34 4.62
CA GLN A 81 -0.28 7.52 3.43
C GLN A 81 -1.23 6.34 3.73
N PHE A 82 -1.98 5.94 2.72
CA PHE A 82 -2.81 4.74 2.74
C PHE A 82 -2.25 3.68 1.80
N ALA A 83 -2.29 2.41 2.22
CA ALA A 83 -2.09 1.26 1.34
C ALA A 83 -3.20 0.25 1.58
N SER A 84 -3.99 -0.07 0.57
CA SER A 84 -5.06 -1.06 0.67
C SER A 84 -4.60 -2.41 0.12
N PHE A 85 -5.00 -3.49 0.78
CA PHE A 85 -4.82 -4.86 0.29
C PHE A 85 -6.14 -5.63 0.36
N ALA A 86 -7.24 -4.94 0.11
CA ALA A 86 -8.54 -5.56 -0.09
C ALA A 86 -8.80 -5.76 -1.58
N MET A 87 -9.55 -6.81 -1.90
CA MET A 87 -10.09 -7.03 -3.24
C MET A 87 -11.36 -6.19 -3.43
N SER A 88 -11.45 -5.44 -4.52
CA SER A 88 -12.65 -4.68 -4.92
C SER A 88 -12.88 -4.70 -6.43
N TYR A 89 -14.12 -4.41 -6.83
CA TYR A 89 -14.52 -4.25 -8.23
C TYR A 89 -15.64 -3.20 -8.34
N ALA A 90 -15.80 -2.64 -9.55
CA ALA A 90 -16.78 -1.61 -9.84
C ALA A 90 -18.22 -2.13 -9.80
N VAL A 91 -19.12 -1.28 -9.30
CA VAL A 91 -20.57 -1.51 -9.30
C VAL A 91 -21.31 -0.24 -9.69
N ASP A 92 -22.51 -0.39 -10.24
CA ASP A 92 -23.42 0.73 -10.45
C ASP A 92 -23.89 1.33 -9.12
N GLY A 93 -24.22 2.62 -9.13
CA GLY A 93 -24.83 3.32 -8.00
C GLY A 93 -23.85 4.19 -7.21
N PRO A 94 -24.30 4.72 -6.05
CA PRO A 94 -23.58 5.79 -5.34
C PRO A 94 -22.23 5.34 -4.75
N LEU A 95 -22.04 4.05 -4.49
CA LEU A 95 -20.80 3.53 -3.92
C LEU A 95 -19.67 3.39 -4.95
N GLN A 96 -20.01 3.27 -6.24
CA GLN A 96 -19.11 3.07 -7.40
C GLN A 96 -18.23 1.80 -7.37
N TYR A 97 -17.99 1.18 -6.21
CA TYR A 97 -17.30 -0.10 -6.05
C TYR A 97 -17.81 -0.86 -4.81
N THR A 98 -17.57 -2.17 -4.79
CA THR A 98 -17.80 -3.03 -3.62
C THR A 98 -16.66 -4.03 -3.44
N GLY A 99 -16.77 -4.90 -2.44
CA GLY A 99 -15.85 -5.99 -2.16
C GLY A 99 -15.43 -6.04 -0.70
N THR A 100 -14.28 -6.66 -0.44
CA THR A 100 -13.77 -6.80 0.93
C THR A 100 -13.43 -5.51 1.68
N PRO A 101 -13.16 -4.33 1.08
CA PRO A 101 -12.95 -3.11 1.87
C PRO A 101 -14.17 -2.75 2.74
N ARG A 102 -15.37 -3.16 2.30
CA ARG A 102 -16.66 -2.88 2.95
C ARG A 102 -17.16 -4.04 3.83
N ALA A 103 -16.28 -4.99 4.17
CA ALA A 103 -16.67 -6.10 5.03
C ALA A 103 -17.14 -5.63 6.42
N GLU A 104 -18.32 -6.09 6.83
CA GLU A 104 -18.88 -5.81 8.16
C GLU A 104 -18.48 -6.88 9.19
N THR A 105 -18.26 -8.11 8.71
CA THR A 105 -17.83 -9.25 9.52
C THR A 105 -16.38 -9.59 9.21
N VAL A 106 -15.53 -9.51 10.23
CA VAL A 106 -14.11 -9.83 10.12
C VAL A 106 -13.66 -10.73 11.27
N SER A 107 -12.78 -11.68 10.96
CA SER A 107 -12.02 -12.43 11.95
C SER A 107 -10.64 -11.78 12.10
N LYS A 108 -10.21 -11.57 13.34
CA LYS A 108 -8.99 -10.82 13.65
C LYS A 108 -8.19 -11.54 14.72
N ASN A 109 -6.88 -11.65 14.53
CA ASN A 109 -5.99 -12.35 15.45
C ASN A 109 -4.62 -11.65 15.53
N ILE A 110 -4.12 -11.45 16.75
CA ILE A 110 -2.70 -11.13 16.98
C ILE A 110 -1.96 -12.46 17.00
N LEU A 111 -1.12 -12.70 15.98
CA LEU A 111 -0.35 -13.93 15.82
C LEU A 111 0.98 -13.86 16.59
N VAL A 112 1.59 -12.67 16.61
CA VAL A 112 2.82 -12.39 17.35
C VAL A 112 2.72 -10.98 17.92
N ASP A 113 2.99 -10.87 19.22
CA ASP A 113 3.24 -9.61 19.93
C ASP A 113 4.56 -9.81 20.68
N GLY A 114 5.66 -9.38 20.06
CA GLY A 114 6.99 -9.67 20.56
C GLY A 114 7.93 -8.50 20.37
N ASN A 115 9.01 -8.51 21.14
CA ASN A 115 9.86 -7.33 21.37
C ASN A 115 10.44 -6.65 20.12
N LEU A 116 10.59 -7.39 19.01
CA LEU A 116 11.17 -6.89 17.75
C LEU A 116 10.25 -7.11 16.55
N MET A 117 9.09 -7.74 16.74
CA MET A 117 8.17 -8.03 15.64
C MET A 117 6.74 -8.21 16.16
N VAL A 118 5.81 -7.58 15.46
CA VAL A 118 4.38 -7.85 15.61
C VAL A 118 3.82 -8.44 14.33
N ARG A 119 2.86 -9.34 14.47
CA ARG A 119 2.16 -9.96 13.35
C ARG A 119 0.68 -10.10 13.66
N VAL A 120 -0.16 -9.57 12.79
CA VAL A 120 -1.61 -9.64 12.90
C VAL A 120 -2.23 -10.27 11.65
N ARG A 121 -3.38 -10.92 11.83
CA ARG A 121 -4.17 -11.51 10.74
C ARG A 121 -5.57 -10.93 10.75
N ILE A 122 -6.06 -10.59 9.57
CA ILE A 122 -7.44 -10.16 9.32
C ILE A 122 -7.99 -11.07 8.22
N GLU A 123 -9.19 -11.59 8.42
CA GLU A 123 -9.97 -12.27 7.40
C GLU A 123 -11.32 -11.58 7.26
N SER A 124 -11.72 -11.29 6.03
CA SER A 124 -12.96 -10.60 5.72
C SER A 124 -13.68 -11.26 4.55
N VAL A 125 -15.00 -11.08 4.51
CA VAL A 125 -15.87 -11.51 3.41
C VAL A 125 -16.62 -10.27 2.91
N SER A 126 -16.75 -10.12 1.59
CA SER A 126 -17.52 -8.99 1.02
C SER A 126 -18.98 -9.01 1.47
N PRO A 127 -19.66 -7.86 1.51
CA PRO A 127 -21.10 -7.79 1.79
C PRO A 127 -21.94 -8.73 0.90
N GLU A 128 -21.54 -8.90 -0.35
CA GLU A 128 -22.19 -9.73 -1.34
C GLU A 128 -21.86 -11.22 -1.20
N ASN A 129 -20.92 -11.59 -0.34
CA ASN A 129 -20.41 -12.95 -0.16
C ASN A 129 -19.86 -13.57 -1.47
N ASP A 130 -19.24 -12.76 -2.34
CA ASP A 130 -18.53 -13.21 -3.55
C ASP A 130 -17.03 -13.31 -3.39
N MET A 131 -16.45 -12.71 -2.36
CA MET A 131 -15.01 -12.74 -2.17
C MET A 131 -14.61 -12.82 -0.71
N LYS A 132 -13.46 -13.42 -0.50
CA LYS A 132 -12.78 -13.47 0.79
C LYS A 132 -11.38 -12.88 0.65
N THR A 133 -10.95 -12.09 1.62
CA THR A 133 -9.58 -11.63 1.75
C THR A 133 -9.01 -12.11 3.07
N ASN A 134 -7.82 -12.68 3.05
CA ASN A 134 -7.05 -13.09 4.22
C ASN A 134 -5.69 -12.41 4.18
N GLY A 135 -5.47 -11.44 5.07
CA GLY A 135 -4.25 -10.66 5.14
C GLY A 135 -3.49 -10.95 6.43
N VAL A 136 -2.18 -11.22 6.32
CA VAL A 136 -1.24 -11.30 7.44
C VAL A 136 -0.25 -10.16 7.32
N TYR A 137 -0.25 -9.27 8.30
CA TYR A 137 0.57 -8.06 8.33
C TYR A 137 1.66 -8.22 9.38
N THR A 138 2.92 -8.11 8.96
CA THR A 138 4.09 -8.24 9.83
C THR A 138 4.88 -6.95 9.83
N TYR A 139 5.09 -6.38 11.01
CA TYR A 139 5.98 -5.25 11.22
C TYR A 139 7.18 -5.70 12.03
N TYR A 140 8.38 -5.42 11.51
CA TYR A 140 9.64 -5.65 12.20
C TYR A 140 10.14 -4.32 12.76
N TYR A 141 10.71 -4.35 13.95
CA TYR A 141 11.47 -3.24 14.50
C TYR A 141 12.48 -2.73 13.47
N SER A 142 12.40 -1.43 13.17
CA SER A 142 13.34 -0.74 12.29
C SER A 142 14.02 0.37 13.09
N PRO A 143 15.33 0.29 13.33
CA PRO A 143 16.06 1.38 13.99
C PRO A 143 16.20 2.60 13.07
N SER A 144 15.88 2.48 11.78
CA SER A 144 15.90 3.62 10.86
C SER A 144 14.78 4.61 11.22
N PRO A 145 15.10 5.91 11.38
CA PRO A 145 14.10 6.94 11.62
C PRO A 145 13.30 7.29 10.36
N SER A 146 13.89 7.13 9.17
CA SER A 146 13.30 7.56 7.90
C SER A 146 12.59 6.45 7.13
N VAL A 147 12.95 5.18 7.37
CA VAL A 147 12.41 4.04 6.61
C VAL A 147 11.69 3.07 7.53
N LYS A 148 10.36 3.04 7.39
CA LYS A 148 9.47 2.06 8.01
C LYS A 148 8.84 1.19 6.94
N ARG A 149 8.74 -0.11 7.22
CA ARG A 149 8.22 -1.12 6.28
C ARG A 149 7.30 -2.07 7.02
N ILE A 150 6.21 -2.43 6.38
CA ILE A 150 5.31 -3.48 6.82
C ILE A 150 5.16 -4.48 5.67
N VAL A 151 5.13 -5.75 6.01
CA VAL A 151 5.04 -6.86 5.06
C VAL A 151 3.61 -7.40 5.10
N ALA A 152 2.95 -7.48 3.96
CA ALA A 152 1.57 -7.95 3.85
C ALA A 152 1.50 -9.24 3.02
N HIS A 153 1.22 -10.38 3.63
CA HIS A 153 0.91 -11.60 2.89
C HIS A 153 -0.60 -11.69 2.75
N VAL A 154 -1.11 -11.59 1.52
CA VAL A 154 -2.55 -11.45 1.28
C VAL A 154 -3.02 -12.47 0.26
N ASN A 155 -4.04 -13.24 0.63
CA ASN A 155 -4.71 -14.16 -0.27
C ASN A 155 -6.15 -13.67 -0.53
N HIS A 156 -6.50 -13.57 -1.80
CA HIS A 156 -7.85 -13.26 -2.25
C HIS A 156 -8.49 -14.50 -2.87
N GLU A 157 -9.74 -14.76 -2.53
CA GLU A 157 -10.51 -15.89 -3.05
C GLU A 157 -11.83 -15.36 -3.62
N ILE A 158 -12.11 -15.71 -4.88
CA ILE A 158 -13.39 -15.43 -5.53
C ILE A 158 -14.29 -16.65 -5.36
N LEU A 159 -15.41 -16.46 -4.67
CA LEU A 159 -16.33 -17.51 -4.24
C LEU A 159 -17.43 -17.81 -5.26
N LYS A 160 -17.73 -16.85 -6.15
CA LYS A 160 -18.71 -16.98 -7.24
C LYS A 160 -18.33 -16.06 -8.40
N ASP A 161 -18.86 -16.34 -9.58
CA ASP A 161 -18.67 -15.48 -10.76
C ASP A 161 -19.21 -14.07 -10.50
N ILE A 162 -18.40 -13.05 -10.80
CA ILE A 162 -18.72 -11.64 -10.62
C ILE A 162 -18.90 -10.99 -11.98
N LYS A 163 -20.00 -10.23 -12.14
CA LYS A 163 -20.18 -9.35 -13.29
C LYS A 163 -19.87 -7.92 -12.86
N VAL A 164 -18.74 -7.39 -13.34
CA VAL A 164 -18.35 -5.99 -13.17
C VAL A 164 -19.37 -5.09 -13.87
N LYS A 165 -19.73 -3.98 -13.22
CA LYS A 165 -20.62 -2.93 -13.74
C LYS A 165 -20.04 -1.56 -13.40
N GLY A 166 -20.56 -0.49 -13.99
CA GLY A 166 -20.05 0.85 -13.75
C GLY A 166 -18.74 1.13 -14.48
N ASP A 167 -17.75 1.67 -13.77
CA ASP A 167 -16.45 2.03 -14.34
C ASP A 167 -15.57 0.79 -14.56
N GLU A 168 -15.54 0.29 -15.80
CA GLU A 168 -14.78 -0.91 -16.18
C GLU A 168 -13.27 -0.74 -15.99
N GLU A 169 -12.77 0.49 -15.83
CA GLU A 169 -11.38 0.72 -15.41
C GLU A 169 -11.09 0.13 -14.01
N ARG A 170 -12.12 -0.15 -13.21
CA ARG A 170 -12.03 -0.82 -11.89
C ARG A 170 -12.65 -2.21 -11.90
N ASP A 171 -12.24 -3.03 -12.85
CA ASP A 171 -12.68 -4.42 -13.04
C ASP A 171 -12.08 -5.45 -12.08
N GLY A 172 -11.05 -5.09 -11.31
CA GLY A 172 -10.51 -5.89 -10.23
C GLY A 172 -9.27 -5.24 -9.64
N THR A 173 -9.36 -4.80 -8.39
CA THR A 173 -8.23 -4.21 -7.64
C THR A 173 -7.93 -5.09 -6.44
N TYR A 174 -6.66 -5.46 -6.24
CA TYR A 174 -6.26 -6.29 -5.11
C TYR A 174 -5.17 -5.66 -4.21
N ALA A 175 -4.56 -4.58 -4.69
CA ALA A 175 -3.71 -3.74 -3.87
C ALA A 175 -3.91 -2.28 -4.26
N GLY A 176 -3.52 -1.37 -3.39
CA GLY A 176 -3.43 0.02 -3.80
C GLY A 176 -2.60 0.85 -2.86
N LEU A 177 -2.11 1.95 -3.40
CA LEU A 177 -1.31 2.91 -2.69
C LEU A 177 -1.88 4.28 -3.02
N SER A 178 -2.14 5.07 -1.98
CA SER A 178 -2.76 6.39 -2.12
C SER A 178 -2.15 7.40 -1.18
N THR A 179 -2.06 8.62 -1.72
CA THR A 179 -1.80 9.84 -0.97
C THR A 179 -3.10 10.65 -0.93
N PHE A 180 -3.17 11.63 -0.04
CA PHE A 180 -4.37 12.42 0.11
C PHE A 180 -3.99 13.84 0.50
N LYS A 181 -4.89 14.78 0.24
CA LYS A 181 -4.73 16.17 0.64
C LYS A 181 -6.10 16.68 1.06
N SER A 182 -6.22 17.02 2.32
CA SER A 182 -7.43 17.63 2.88
C SER A 182 -7.11 19.07 3.30
N ARG A 183 -8.01 19.99 3.01
CA ARG A 183 -7.91 21.40 3.39
C ARG A 183 -9.24 21.88 3.94
N SER A 184 -9.23 22.48 5.12
CA SER A 184 -10.40 23.09 5.74
C SER A 184 -10.10 24.52 6.17
N ALA A 185 -11.05 25.42 5.90
CA ALA A 185 -10.98 26.81 6.31
C ALA A 185 -11.29 27.01 7.80
N THR A 186 -11.92 26.02 8.45
CA THR A 186 -12.46 26.16 9.81
C THR A 186 -11.98 25.09 10.79
N ILE A 187 -11.40 23.98 10.30
CA ILE A 187 -10.94 22.87 11.13
C ILE A 187 -9.46 22.58 10.82
N ASP A 188 -8.57 23.11 11.65
CA ASP A 188 -7.11 23.00 11.44
C ASP A 188 -6.64 21.54 11.35
N ASP A 189 -7.22 20.65 12.15
CA ASP A 189 -6.90 19.22 12.14
C ASP A 189 -7.27 18.50 10.83
N MET A 190 -8.04 19.15 9.94
CA MET A 190 -8.34 18.65 8.60
C MET A 190 -7.41 19.22 7.51
N ASN A 191 -6.44 20.08 7.85
CA ASN A 191 -5.42 20.60 6.94
C ASN A 191 -4.21 19.66 6.86
N VAL A 192 -4.39 18.53 6.18
CA VAL A 192 -3.49 17.37 6.31
C VAL A 192 -3.18 16.73 4.96
N GLY A 193 -2.06 15.99 4.91
CA GLY A 193 -1.63 15.27 3.72
C GLY A 193 -1.18 16.17 2.56
N ASN A 194 -0.49 15.54 1.61
CA ASN A 194 -0.13 16.10 0.32
C ASN A 194 -0.27 15.00 -0.74
N ILE A 195 -0.73 15.38 -1.93
CA ILE A 195 -0.62 14.53 -3.11
C ILE A 195 0.82 14.68 -3.62
N LEU A 196 1.54 13.56 -3.76
CA LEU A 196 2.91 13.59 -4.28
C LEU A 196 2.89 13.69 -5.82
N PRO A 197 3.77 14.49 -6.43
CA PRO A 197 3.64 14.91 -7.82
C PRO A 197 4.10 13.90 -8.87
N TYR A 198 4.81 12.83 -8.51
CA TYR A 198 5.33 11.86 -9.48
C TYR A 198 4.99 10.42 -9.12
N LEU A 199 4.74 9.64 -10.17
CA LEU A 199 4.60 8.20 -10.15
C LEU A 199 5.77 7.59 -10.94
N HIS A 200 6.56 6.74 -10.30
CA HIS A 200 7.54 5.91 -10.98
C HIS A 200 7.14 4.44 -10.95
N ILE A 201 7.27 3.79 -12.11
CA ILE A 201 6.93 2.39 -12.30
C ILE A 201 8.13 1.68 -12.90
N TYR A 202 8.48 0.52 -12.34
CA TYR A 202 9.42 -0.39 -12.99
C TYR A 202 8.67 -1.25 -14.00
N GLY A 203 8.73 -0.85 -15.28
CA GLY A 203 7.94 -1.45 -16.36
C GLY A 203 8.46 -2.80 -16.83
N GLU A 204 7.62 -3.52 -17.60
CA GLU A 204 7.94 -4.81 -18.22
C GLU A 204 9.18 -4.82 -19.13
N ASP A 205 9.57 -3.66 -19.66
CA ASP A 205 10.81 -3.46 -20.44
C ASP A 205 12.06 -3.25 -19.58
N ASP A 206 11.95 -3.49 -18.27
CA ASP A 206 12.98 -3.28 -17.24
C ASP A 206 13.48 -1.82 -17.15
N SER A 207 12.68 -0.87 -17.64
CA SER A 207 12.94 0.57 -17.52
C SER A 207 12.08 1.23 -16.44
N ILE A 208 12.49 2.41 -15.98
CA ILE A 208 11.68 3.23 -15.07
C ILE A 208 10.85 4.20 -15.91
N LYS A 209 9.53 4.07 -15.84
CA LYS A 209 8.56 4.99 -16.43
C LYS A 209 8.16 6.04 -15.39
N GLU A 210 8.04 7.30 -15.79
CA GLU A 210 7.67 8.43 -14.94
C GLU A 210 6.38 9.08 -15.45
N TYR A 211 5.46 9.39 -14.55
CA TYR A 211 4.21 10.07 -14.84
C TYR A 211 3.96 11.20 -13.84
N THR A 212 3.50 12.34 -14.33
CA THR A 212 3.12 13.47 -13.48
C THR A 212 1.71 13.30 -12.92
N ILE A 213 1.55 13.62 -11.64
CA ILE A 213 0.28 13.55 -10.92
C ILE A 213 -0.22 14.97 -10.64
N PRO A 214 -1.46 15.32 -11.06
CA PRO A 214 -2.12 16.54 -10.64
C PRO A 214 -2.33 16.55 -9.11
N THR A 215 -1.75 17.53 -8.42
CA THR A 215 -1.82 17.62 -6.95
C THR A 215 -3.06 18.36 -6.44
N ASN A 216 -3.87 18.91 -7.35
CA ASN A 216 -5.14 19.60 -7.07
C ASN A 216 -6.19 19.14 -8.11
N PRO A 217 -6.71 17.91 -8.01
CA PRO A 217 -7.77 17.45 -8.90
C PRO A 217 -9.07 18.23 -8.62
N GLU A 218 -9.80 18.59 -9.67
CA GLU A 218 -11.05 19.35 -9.54
C GLU A 218 -12.30 18.49 -9.81
N SER A 219 -12.10 17.31 -10.40
CA SER A 219 -13.17 16.40 -10.81
C SER A 219 -13.59 15.45 -9.69
N HIS A 220 -14.90 15.28 -9.52
CA HIS A 220 -15.48 14.23 -8.67
C HIS A 220 -15.42 12.84 -9.31
N GLN A 221 -15.25 12.78 -10.65
CA GLN A 221 -15.00 11.54 -11.36
C GLN A 221 -13.49 11.26 -11.41
N PRO A 222 -13.07 9.98 -11.39
CA PRO A 222 -11.67 9.63 -11.55
C PRO A 222 -11.08 10.20 -12.84
N GLU A 223 -10.01 10.98 -12.71
CA GLU A 223 -9.18 11.42 -13.83
C GLU A 223 -8.01 10.45 -13.95
N TRP A 224 -8.07 9.58 -14.97
CA TRP A 224 -7.07 8.54 -15.19
C TRP A 224 -5.78 9.14 -15.76
N ILE A 225 -4.68 8.92 -15.03
CA ILE A 225 -3.31 9.18 -15.48
C ILE A 225 -2.80 7.96 -16.27
N LEU A 226 -3.17 6.77 -15.79
CA LEU A 226 -2.93 5.49 -16.43
C LEU A 226 -4.22 4.68 -16.37
N SER A 227 -4.71 4.29 -17.54
CA SER A 227 -5.93 3.50 -17.76
C SER A 227 -5.58 2.08 -18.22
N THR A 228 -6.60 1.25 -18.36
CA THR A 228 -6.48 -0.10 -18.94
C THR A 228 -5.93 -0.07 -20.36
N ALA A 229 -6.23 0.98 -21.13
CA ALA A 229 -5.79 1.11 -22.51
C ALA A 229 -4.29 1.42 -22.65
N ASP A 230 -3.65 1.93 -21.60
CA ASP A 230 -2.22 2.26 -21.61
C ASP A 230 -1.32 1.03 -21.45
N ASP A 231 -1.88 -0.07 -20.95
CA ASP A 231 -1.23 -1.38 -20.85
C ASP A 231 0.14 -1.36 -20.16
N ILE A 232 0.20 -0.71 -18.99
CA ILE A 232 1.44 -0.56 -18.22
C ILE A 232 1.57 -1.68 -17.20
N ASP A 233 2.29 -2.73 -17.56
CA ASP A 233 2.64 -3.83 -16.65
C ASP A 233 3.94 -3.59 -15.88
N LEU A 234 3.99 -4.12 -14.64
CA LEU A 234 5.21 -4.19 -13.85
C LEU A 234 6.18 -5.22 -14.42
N GLY A 235 7.46 -4.87 -14.47
CA GLY A 235 8.55 -5.75 -14.86
C GLY A 235 9.14 -6.58 -13.73
N SER A 236 10.31 -7.14 -13.99
CA SER A 236 10.93 -8.22 -13.18
C SER A 236 11.18 -7.90 -11.71
N LYS A 237 11.30 -6.61 -11.35
CA LYS A 237 11.48 -6.16 -9.95
C LYS A 237 10.17 -5.80 -9.25
N ALA A 238 9.07 -5.75 -10.00
CA ALA A 238 7.70 -5.59 -9.53
C ALA A 238 7.52 -4.51 -8.45
N TRP A 239 7.90 -3.26 -8.76
CA TRP A 239 7.69 -2.13 -7.85
C TRP A 239 7.16 -0.89 -8.55
N LEU A 240 6.47 -0.08 -7.77
CA LEU A 240 6.02 1.26 -8.13
C LEU A 240 6.13 2.18 -6.91
N CYS A 241 6.21 3.48 -7.14
CA CYS A 241 6.20 4.46 -6.06
C CYS A 241 5.53 5.78 -6.45
N ILE A 242 5.03 6.48 -5.44
CA ILE A 242 4.65 7.87 -5.51
C ILE A 242 5.69 8.67 -4.72
N ASP A 243 6.25 9.71 -5.31
CA ASP A 243 7.31 10.49 -4.67
C ASP A 243 7.25 11.99 -4.99
N ASP A 244 8.01 12.72 -4.18
CA ASP A 244 8.32 14.13 -4.39
C ASP A 244 9.84 14.29 -4.32
N PRO A 245 10.53 14.37 -5.48
CA PRO A 245 11.98 14.54 -5.54
C PRO A 245 12.47 15.81 -4.83
N SER A 246 11.63 16.84 -4.68
CA SER A 246 12.02 18.08 -4.01
C SER A 246 12.12 17.95 -2.49
N THR A 247 11.39 17.00 -1.91
CA THR A 247 11.38 16.72 -0.46
C THR A 247 12.06 15.40 -0.12
N GLY A 248 12.33 14.54 -1.11
CA GLY A 248 12.85 13.19 -0.93
C GLY A 248 11.83 12.22 -0.31
N LYS A 249 10.55 12.59 -0.27
CA LYS A 249 9.48 11.76 0.29
C LYS A 249 9.02 10.75 -0.75
N THR A 250 8.96 9.48 -0.36
CA THR A 250 8.57 8.38 -1.25
C THR A 250 7.71 7.37 -0.50
N HIS A 251 6.64 6.92 -1.15
CA HIS A 251 5.87 5.74 -0.75
C HIS A 251 5.87 4.73 -1.88
N ALA A 252 6.13 3.47 -1.56
CA ALA A 252 6.29 2.43 -2.58
C ALA A 252 5.50 1.18 -2.23
N LEU A 253 5.04 0.49 -3.28
CA LEU A 253 4.67 -0.92 -3.23
C LEU A 253 5.74 -1.72 -3.93
N VAL A 254 6.17 -2.80 -3.28
CA VAL A 254 7.13 -3.75 -3.82
C VAL A 254 6.49 -5.12 -3.70
N PHE A 255 6.26 -5.76 -4.84
CA PHE A 255 5.69 -7.10 -4.94
C PHE A 255 6.82 -8.12 -4.94
N GLN A 256 6.57 -9.29 -4.35
CA GLN A 256 7.57 -10.37 -4.38
C GLN A 256 7.76 -10.93 -5.79
N SER A 257 6.70 -10.91 -6.58
CA SER A 257 6.64 -11.41 -7.95
C SER A 257 5.58 -10.62 -8.72
N ASN A 258 5.79 -10.45 -10.01
CA ASN A 258 4.78 -10.00 -10.98
C ASN A 258 4.19 -11.17 -11.80
N THR A 259 4.59 -12.42 -11.50
CA THR A 259 4.14 -13.65 -12.16
C THR A 259 3.73 -14.71 -11.14
N GLY A 260 3.02 -15.74 -11.58
CA GLY A 260 2.43 -16.80 -10.77
C GLY A 260 1.16 -16.35 -10.02
N LEU A 261 0.52 -15.27 -10.48
CA LEU A 261 -0.73 -14.75 -9.92
C LEU A 261 -1.94 -15.42 -10.56
N LEU A 262 -1.84 -15.70 -11.87
CA LEU A 262 -2.85 -16.39 -12.66
C LEU A 262 -2.28 -17.55 -13.48
N GLU A 263 -3.20 -18.39 -13.97
CA GLU A 263 -2.93 -19.34 -15.04
C GLU A 263 -3.16 -18.67 -16.41
N GLY A 264 -2.16 -18.71 -17.30
CA GLY A 264 -2.30 -18.30 -18.70
C GLY A 264 -1.48 -17.08 -19.09
N GLU A 265 -1.80 -16.50 -20.25
CA GLU A 265 -1.05 -15.39 -20.87
C GLU A 265 -1.35 -14.02 -20.22
N GLU A 266 -2.40 -13.91 -19.41
CA GLU A 266 -2.75 -12.66 -18.70
C GLU A 266 -2.19 -12.61 -17.26
N ASP A 267 -1.19 -13.44 -16.96
CA ASP A 267 -0.44 -13.38 -15.71
C ASP A 267 0.48 -12.16 -15.70
N GLY A 268 0.27 -11.26 -14.75
CA GLY A 268 0.92 -9.96 -14.72
C GLY A 268 0.33 -9.02 -13.68
N ILE A 269 0.93 -7.84 -13.58
CA ILE A 269 0.47 -6.76 -12.70
C ILE A 269 0.36 -5.48 -13.51
N GLN A 270 -0.86 -5.19 -13.98
CA GLN A 270 -1.13 -3.98 -14.75
C GLN A 270 -1.43 -2.80 -13.82
N VAL A 271 -0.66 -1.71 -13.91
CA VAL A 271 -0.81 -0.53 -13.06
C VAL A 271 -1.76 0.48 -13.68
N LYS A 272 -2.85 0.78 -12.98
CA LYS A 272 -3.73 1.92 -13.27
C LYS A 272 -3.55 3.00 -12.21
N ALA A 273 -3.73 4.27 -12.58
CA ALA A 273 -3.57 5.40 -11.68
C ALA A 273 -4.59 6.49 -11.99
N SER A 274 -5.23 7.01 -10.94
CA SER A 274 -6.21 8.09 -11.07
C SER A 274 -6.14 9.09 -9.91
N VAL A 275 -6.55 10.32 -10.16
CA VAL A 275 -6.80 11.34 -9.13
C VAL A 275 -8.29 11.66 -9.08
N LYS A 276 -8.80 12.00 -7.88
CA LYS A 276 -10.19 12.46 -7.73
C LYS A 276 -10.35 13.40 -6.53
N GLN A 277 -11.31 14.30 -6.65
CA GLN A 277 -11.85 15.08 -5.53
C GLN A 277 -12.95 14.27 -4.82
N VAL A 278 -12.70 13.87 -3.57
CA VAL A 278 -13.59 13.00 -2.78
C VAL A 278 -14.65 13.80 -2.04
N VAL A 279 -14.27 14.91 -1.43
CA VAL A 279 -15.19 15.79 -0.69
C VAL A 279 -15.02 17.22 -1.19
N LYS A 280 -16.14 17.87 -1.53
CA LYS A 280 -16.21 19.31 -1.79
C LYS A 280 -17.42 19.90 -1.07
N LEU A 281 -17.17 20.48 0.10
CA LEU A 281 -18.15 21.20 0.89
C LEU A 281 -17.65 22.63 1.12
N PRO A 282 -18.53 23.62 1.37
CA PRO A 282 -18.09 24.97 1.69
C PRO A 282 -17.11 24.97 2.87
N GLY A 283 -15.85 25.32 2.61
CA GLY A 283 -14.79 25.35 3.62
C GLY A 283 -14.16 24.00 3.98
N LEU A 284 -14.49 22.91 3.27
CA LEU A 284 -13.78 21.63 3.36
C LEU A 284 -13.61 20.99 1.98
N GLU A 285 -12.37 20.67 1.65
CA GLU A 285 -11.98 19.94 0.45
C GLU A 285 -11.13 18.74 0.87
N ALA A 286 -11.45 17.56 0.35
CA ALA A 286 -10.61 16.38 0.51
C ALA A 286 -10.39 15.73 -0.85
N ASP A 287 -9.14 15.71 -1.27
CA ASP A 287 -8.67 15.12 -2.50
C ASP A 287 -7.91 13.84 -2.20
N THR A 288 -8.09 12.83 -3.05
CA THR A 288 -7.22 11.65 -3.05
C THR A 288 -6.26 11.75 -4.23
N GLY A 289 -4.98 11.66 -3.91
CA GLY A 289 -3.88 11.62 -4.85
C GLY A 289 -3.48 10.19 -5.16
N THR A 290 -3.65 9.82 -6.43
CA THR A 290 -3.18 8.56 -7.02
C THR A 290 -3.75 7.35 -6.29
N SER A 291 -4.93 6.88 -6.70
CA SER A 291 -5.36 5.51 -6.40
C SER A 291 -4.70 4.60 -7.41
N MET A 292 -3.59 3.95 -7.02
CA MET A 292 -2.93 2.96 -7.88
C MET A 292 -3.52 1.60 -7.65
N GLN A 293 -3.89 0.92 -8.72
CA GLN A 293 -4.60 -0.35 -8.64
C GLN A 293 -3.96 -1.32 -9.63
N PRO A 294 -3.29 -2.37 -9.13
CA PRO A 294 -2.91 -3.47 -9.99
C PRO A 294 -4.15 -4.29 -10.36
N ARG A 295 -4.31 -4.59 -11.66
CA ARG A 295 -5.37 -5.47 -12.18
C ARG A 295 -4.85 -6.89 -12.36
N THR A 296 -5.73 -7.85 -12.11
CA THR A 296 -5.61 -9.24 -12.53
C THR A 296 -6.99 -9.71 -13.02
N PRO A 297 -7.14 -10.35 -14.20
CA PRO A 297 -8.45 -10.80 -14.66
C PRO A 297 -9.07 -11.81 -13.67
N MET A 298 -10.30 -11.52 -13.24
CA MET A 298 -11.06 -12.34 -12.27
C MET A 298 -11.48 -13.67 -12.88
N LYS A 299 -10.60 -14.68 -12.90
CA LYS A 299 -11.00 -16.08 -13.21
C LYS A 299 -10.52 -17.17 -12.25
N LYS A 300 -9.59 -16.89 -11.34
CA LYS A 300 -9.23 -17.67 -10.13
C LYS A 300 -7.90 -17.11 -9.62
N MET A 301 -7.82 -16.66 -8.36
CA MET A 301 -6.55 -16.22 -7.78
C MET A 301 -5.98 -17.29 -6.84
N GLY A 302 -4.68 -17.55 -7.00
CA GLY A 302 -3.85 -18.33 -6.08
C GLY A 302 -3.05 -17.42 -5.13
N ASN A 303 -2.30 -18.06 -4.23
CA ASN A 303 -1.58 -17.40 -3.12
C ASN A 303 -0.64 -16.26 -3.59
N MET A 304 -0.85 -15.05 -3.07
CA MET A 304 0.07 -13.92 -3.27
C MET A 304 0.84 -13.61 -1.97
N ILE A 305 2.17 -13.64 -2.06
CA ILE A 305 3.05 -13.24 -0.97
C ILE A 305 3.66 -11.90 -1.36
N LEU A 306 3.47 -10.84 -0.56
CA LEU A 306 4.18 -9.57 -0.75
C LEU A 306 5.35 -9.50 0.24
N LEU A 307 6.57 -9.26 -0.26
CA LEU A 307 7.76 -9.02 0.57
C LEU A 307 8.26 -7.59 0.34
N SER A 308 8.41 -6.82 1.43
CA SER A 308 9.08 -5.52 1.42
C SER A 308 10.54 -5.66 1.91
N GLN A 309 11.49 -5.95 1.01
CA GLN A 309 12.95 -5.95 1.24
C GLN A 309 13.71 -5.73 -0.08
N LYS A 310 14.99 -5.33 -0.17
CA LYS A 310 15.92 -4.35 0.47
C LYS A 310 17.19 -4.32 -0.45
N GLU A 311 17.83 -3.16 -0.59
CA GLU A 311 19.26 -2.91 -0.96
C GLU A 311 19.93 -3.72 -2.10
N GLN A 312 20.26 -3.01 -3.19
CA GLN A 312 21.65 -2.78 -3.59
C GLN A 312 21.79 -1.33 -4.10
N MET A 313 22.45 -0.47 -3.31
CA MET A 313 23.16 0.68 -3.84
C MET A 313 24.60 0.24 -4.14
N PHE A 314 25.08 0.53 -5.36
CA PHE A 314 26.49 0.85 -5.57
C PHE A 314 26.59 2.28 -6.09
N PRO A 315 27.63 3.03 -5.70
CA PRO A 315 27.73 4.46 -5.95
C PRO A 315 28.27 4.70 -7.36
N LEU A 316 27.61 5.57 -8.11
CA LEU A 316 28.22 6.19 -9.28
C LEU A 316 28.05 7.69 -9.15
N ALA A 317 28.86 8.25 -8.25
CA ALA A 317 29.44 9.55 -8.50
C ALA A 317 30.31 9.41 -9.75
N LEU A 318 29.83 9.87 -10.91
CA LEU A 318 30.69 10.13 -12.04
C LEU A 318 30.52 11.58 -12.47
N SER A 319 31.40 12.38 -11.87
CA SER A 319 31.90 13.65 -12.40
C SER A 319 32.03 13.56 -13.92
N LEU A 320 31.35 14.46 -14.61
CA LEU A 320 31.56 14.79 -16.01
C LEU A 320 32.99 15.31 -16.20
N GLN A 321 33.90 14.48 -16.70
CA GLN A 321 35.09 14.92 -17.44
C GLN A 321 35.38 13.95 -18.62
N PRO A 322 35.93 14.46 -19.74
CA PRO A 322 35.84 13.80 -21.04
C PRO A 322 36.86 12.67 -21.23
N LEU A 323 36.39 11.55 -21.78
CA LEU A 323 37.19 10.38 -22.13
C LEU A 323 38.07 10.64 -23.37
N LYS A 324 39.39 10.56 -23.17
CA LYS A 324 40.36 10.19 -24.22
C LYS A 324 40.47 8.66 -24.29
N THR A 325 40.43 8.15 -25.52
CA THR A 325 40.57 6.75 -25.93
C THR A 325 41.74 5.96 -25.33
N LYS A 326 41.49 4.69 -24.95
CA LYS A 326 42.37 3.55 -25.30
C LYS A 326 41.70 2.18 -25.11
N VAL A 327 41.99 1.30 -26.07
CA VAL A 327 41.53 -0.08 -26.28
C VAL A 327 42.33 -1.08 -25.45
N ILE A 328 41.70 -2.06 -24.77
CA ILE A 328 42.29 -3.39 -24.45
C ILE A 328 41.19 -4.49 -24.49
N LYS A 329 41.57 -5.65 -25.04
CA LYS A 329 40.83 -6.88 -25.38
C LYS A 329 40.44 -7.78 -24.18
N PRO A 330 39.54 -8.79 -24.37
CA PRO A 330 38.87 -9.52 -23.31
C PRO A 330 39.64 -10.76 -22.85
N LEU A 331 39.43 -11.16 -21.59
CA LEU A 331 39.91 -12.42 -21.03
C LEU A 331 38.75 -13.23 -20.44
N THR A 332 38.71 -14.48 -20.88
CA THR A 332 37.73 -15.54 -20.67
C THR A 332 37.89 -16.31 -19.35
N LYS A 333 36.78 -16.98 -18.98
CA LYS A 333 36.62 -18.27 -18.25
C LYS A 333 36.42 -18.27 -16.72
N ASN A 334 35.21 -18.75 -16.39
CA ASN A 334 34.83 -19.79 -15.41
C ASN A 334 35.33 -19.72 -13.97
N LEU A 335 34.39 -19.64 -13.01
CA LEU A 335 34.28 -20.62 -11.92
C LEU A 335 32.95 -20.53 -11.15
N ARG A 336 32.46 -21.71 -10.77
CA ARG A 336 31.30 -22.00 -9.90
C ARG A 336 31.62 -21.68 -8.43
N CYS A 337 30.63 -21.28 -7.62
CA CYS A 337 30.16 -22.00 -6.41
C CYS A 337 29.28 -21.13 -5.47
N PHE A 338 28.17 -21.75 -5.04
CA PHE A 338 27.43 -21.73 -3.76
C PHE A 338 27.19 -20.47 -2.90
N ARG A 339 25.89 -20.30 -2.56
CA ARG A 339 25.21 -19.93 -1.28
C ARG A 339 25.78 -18.78 -0.42
N VAL A 340 24.90 -17.84 -0.06
CA VAL A 340 24.07 -17.91 1.18
C VAL A 340 22.66 -17.46 0.84
#